data_AF-A0A965NVS3-F1
#
_entry.id   AF-A0A965NVS3-F1
#
_cell.length_a   1.000
_cell.length_b   1.000
_cell.length_c   1.000
_cell.angle_alpha   90.00
_cell.angle_beta   90.00
_cell.angle_gamma   90.00
#
_symmetry.space_group_name_H-M   'P 1'
#
loop_
_entity.id
_entity.type
_entity.pdbx_description
1 polymer ?
#
loop_
_entity_poly.entity_id
_entity_poly.type
_entity_poly.pdbx_seq_one_letter_code
_entity_poly.pdbx_strand_id
1 'polypeptide(L)' 'MMLVAFLIMWVRFSYPRFREDQLQKFAWKVLIPVSLANIAVTSIFKVVL' A
#
# COMPACT_ATOMS: atom_id res chain seq x y z
N MET A 1 -12.68 -16.38 -1.36
CA MET A 1 -12.29 -16.50 0.07
C MET A 1 -10.98 -17.29 0.25
N MET A 2 -10.83 -18.49 -0.32
CA MET A 2 -9.66 -19.37 -0.10
C MET A 2 -8.30 -18.78 -0.51
N LEU A 3 -8.23 -18.09 -1.66
CA LEU A 3 -6.99 -17.48 -2.16
C LEU A 3 -6.46 -16.33 -1.27
N VAL A 4 -7.37 -15.48 -0.77
CA VAL A 4 -6.99 -14.36 0.11
C VAL A 4 -6.44 -14.88 1.44
N ALA A 5 -7.06 -15.92 2.00
CA ALA A 5 -6.58 -16.55 3.23
C ALA A 5 -5.19 -17.16 3.06
N PHE A 6 -4.93 -17.85 1.93
CA PHE A 6 -3.61 -18.38 1.61
C PHE A 6 -2.55 -17.28 1.50
N LEU A 7 -2.85 -16.18 0.80
CA LEU A 7 -1.93 -15.06 0.65
C LEU A 7 -1.58 -14.40 1.99
N ILE A 8 -2.57 -14.14 2.86
CA ILE A 8 -2.32 -13.54 4.18
C ILE A 8 -1.45 -14.46 5.04
N MET A 9 -1.71 -15.77 5.01
CA MET A 9 -0.95 -16.75 5.79
C MET A 9 0.48 -16.89 5.26
N TRP A 10 0.68 -16.83 3.94
CA TRP A 10 2.00 -16.86 3.30
C TRP A 10 2.82 -15.59 3.58
N VAL A 11 2.21 -14.41 3.52
CA VAL A 11 2.85 -13.13 3.87
C VAL A 11 3.27 -13.11 5.34
N ARG A 12 2.43 -13.61 6.25
CA ARG A 12 2.75 -13.73 7.68
C ARG A 12 3.97 -14.63 7.93
N PHE A 13 4.13 -15.70 7.14
CA PHE A 13 5.26 -16.63 7.26
C PHE A 13 6.55 -16.07 6.64
N SER A 14 6.44 -15.25 5.60
CA SER A 14 7.59 -14.72 4.84
C SER A 14 8.20 -13.46 5.46
N TYR A 15 7.43 -12.68 6.22
CA TYR A 15 7.90 -11.43 6.82
C TYR A 15 8.12 -11.55 8.33
N PRO A 16 9.36 -11.34 8.82
CA PRO A 16 9.64 -11.23 10.25
C PRO A 16 9.05 -9.92 10.80
N ARG A 17 8.59 -9.93 12.05
CA ARG A 17 7.85 -8.82 12.70
C ARG A 17 8.49 -7.44 12.42
N PHE A 18 7.78 -6.60 11.69
CA PHE A 18 8.18 -5.20 11.49
C PHE A 18 7.88 -4.36 12.73
N ARG A 19 8.78 -3.42 13.04
CA ARG A 19 8.51 -2.41 14.08
C ARG A 19 7.38 -1.49 13.65
N GLU A 20 6.55 -1.09 14.60
CA GLU A 20 5.43 -0.17 14.36
C GLU A 20 5.93 1.17 13.77
N ASP A 21 7.07 1.66 14.25
CA ASP A 21 7.72 2.87 13.71
C ASP A 21 8.14 2.74 12.24
N GLN A 22 8.59 1.55 11.82
CA GLN A 22 9.03 1.31 10.45
C GLN A 22 7.84 1.25 9.51
N LEU A 23 6.74 0.65 9.97
CA LEU A 23 5.47 0.64 9.25
C LEU A 23 4.91 2.06 9.11
N GLN A 24 4.90 2.83 10.21
CA GLN A 24 4.47 4.23 10.20
C GLN A 24 5.33 5.07 9.24
N LYS A 25 6.67 4.91 9.29
CA LYS A 25 7.57 5.63 8.39
C LYS A 25 7.31 5.27 6.93
N PHE A 26 7.07 4.00 6.61
CA PHE A 26 6.75 3.56 5.25
C PHE A 26 5.38 4.09 4.78
N ALA A 27 4.37 4.03 5.65
CA ALA A 27 3.04 4.56 5.38
C ALA A 27 3.10 6.06 5.06
N TRP A 28 3.75 6.85 5.91
CA TRP A 28 3.74 8.30 5.80
C TRP A 28 4.74 8.85 4.78
N LYS A 29 5.92 8.23 4.59
CA LYS A 29 6.89 8.71 3.58
C LYS A 29 6.63 8.19 2.17
N VAL A 30 5.95 7.06 2.01
CA VAL A 30 5.82 6.41 0.69
C VAL A 30 4.36 6.23 0.29
N LEU A 31 3.55 5.54 1.09
CA LEU A 31 2.16 5.24 0.69
C LEU A 31 1.29 6.48 0.54
N ILE A 32 1.34 7.42 1.49
CA ILE A 32 0.56 8.67 1.46
C ILE A 32 0.91 9.54 0.23
N PRO A 33 2.17 9.89 -0.03
CA PRO A 33 2.48 10.72 -1.21
C PRO A 33 2.19 9.99 -2.52
N VAL A 34 2.38 8.67 -2.59
CA VAL A 34 2.06 7.88 -3.79
C VAL A 34 0.55 7.82 -4.04
N SER A 35 -0.28 7.70 -2.99
CA SER A 35 -1.74 7.68 -3.16
C SER A 35 -2.26 9.05 -3.61
N LEU A 36 -1.74 10.14 -3.03
CA LEU A 36 -2.04 11.50 -3.45
C LEU A 36 -1.65 11.77 -4.91
N ALA A 37 -0.45 11.34 -5.31
CA ALA A 37 -0.01 11.44 -6.70
C ALA A 37 -0.92 10.64 -7.64
N ASN A 38 -1.31 9.42 -7.27
CA ASN A 38 -2.26 8.62 -8.07
C ASN A 38 -3.59 9.35 -8.26
N ILE A 39 -4.18 9.88 -7.18
CA ILE A 39 -5.43 10.63 -7.24
C ILE A 39 -5.29 11.85 -8.15
N ALA A 40 -4.23 12.64 -7.98
CA ALA A 40 -3.98 13.79 -8.84
C ALA A 40 -3.88 13.40 -10.33
N VAL A 41 -3.14 12.32 -10.64
CA VAL A 41 -3.01 11.80 -12.01
C VAL A 41 -4.36 11.34 -12.55
N THR A 42 -5.14 10.59 -11.78
CA THR A 42 -6.45 10.11 -12.24
C THR A 42 -7.44 11.26 -12.44
N SER A 43 -7.40 12.27 -11.57
CA SER A 43 -8.20 13.49 -11.70
C SER A 43 -7.83 14.28 -12.95
N ILE A 44 -6.54 14.49 -13.22
CA ILE A 44 -6.08 15.18 -14.44
C ILE A 44 -6.47 14.37 -15.68
N PHE A 45 -6.24 13.06 -15.67
CA PHE A 45 -6.54 12.19 -16.80
C PHE A 45 -8.03 12.21 -17.16
N LYS A 46 -8.92 12.18 -16.16
CA LYS A 46 -10.38 12.25 -16.36
C LYS A 46 -10.88 13.62 -16.86
N VAL A 47 -10.14 14.70 -16.61
CA VAL A 47 -10.52 16.05 -17.07
C VAL A 47 -9.99 16.33 -18.46
N VAL A 48 -8.82 15.81 -18.80
CA VAL A 48 -8.16 16.03 -20.09
C VAL A 48 -8.70 15.10 -21.18
N LEU A 49 -9.01 13.85 -20.84
CA LEU A 49 -9.61 12.84 -21.72
C LEU A 49 -11.13 12.80 -21.53
#